data_AF-A0A183FIW8-F1
#
_entry.id   AF-A0A183FIW8-F1
#
_cell.length_a   1.000
_cell.length_b   1.000
_cell.length_c   1.000
_cell.angle_alpha   90.00
_cell.angle_beta   90.00
_cell.angle_gamma   90.00
#
_symmetry.space_group_name_H-M   'P 1'
#
loop_
_entity.id
_entity.type
_entity.pdbx_description
1 polymer ?
#
loop_
_entity_poly.entity_id
_entity_poly.type
_entity_poly.pdbx_seq_one_letter_code
_entity_poly.pdbx_strand_id
1 'polypeptide(L)'
;MVWAGICATGKTPLVFMEQNQDWAPTHSAESTIAVCEELFPGFWSRDIWPSNSPDLNPMDYSVWSIMEQKISTTRYATVEQLISALLRSWDEITAEQCATIISDFPKRLRKCIEAKGGNFEHLL
;
A
#
# COMPACT_ATOMS: atom_id res chain seq x y z
N MET A 1 6.50 -3.55 9.52
CA MET A 1 5.37 -2.76 10.06
C MET A 1 4.18 -3.23 9.26
N VAL A 2 3.37 -4.12 9.82
CA VAL A 2 2.21 -4.71 9.14
C VAL A 2 1.12 -3.65 9.11
N TRP A 3 0.81 -3.07 7.96
CA TRP A 3 -0.40 -2.29 7.82
C TRP A 3 -1.51 -3.21 7.32
N ALA A 4 -2.15 -3.91 8.25
CA ALA A 4 -3.51 -4.41 8.02
C ALA A 4 -4.45 -3.24 8.33
N GLY A 5 -4.88 -2.54 7.29
CA GLY A 5 -5.77 -1.38 7.42
C GLY A 5 -7.19 -1.83 7.72
N ILE A 6 -7.50 -2.15 8.98
CA ILE A 6 -8.90 -2.32 9.41
C ILE A 6 -9.57 -0.95 9.36
N CYS A 7 -10.30 -0.68 8.28
CA CYS A 7 -11.21 0.46 8.24
C CYS A 7 -12.44 0.14 9.09
N ALA A 8 -12.50 0.69 10.31
CA ALA A 8 -13.63 0.50 11.23
C ALA A 8 -14.98 1.05 10.69
N THR A 9 -15.00 1.76 9.56
CA THR A 9 -16.21 2.46 9.07
C THR A 9 -16.69 2.04 7.68
N GLY A 10 -16.01 1.12 6.98
CA GLY A 10 -16.53 0.49 5.76
C GLY A 10 -16.93 1.44 4.62
N LYS A 11 -16.37 2.66 4.55
CA LYS A 11 -16.85 3.71 3.62
C LYS A 11 -16.34 3.65 2.19
N THR A 12 -15.57 2.63 1.82
CA THR A 12 -15.17 2.42 0.42
C THR A 12 -15.07 0.95 0.13
N PRO A 13 -15.55 0.48 -1.04
CA PRO A 13 -15.17 -0.81 -1.60
C PRO A 13 -13.74 -0.69 -2.14
N LEU A 14 -12.80 -0.31 -1.27
CA LEU A 14 -11.39 -0.59 -1.45
C LEU A 14 -11.26 -2.06 -1.12
N VAL A 15 -11.62 -2.90 -2.08
CA VAL A 15 -11.28 -4.32 -2.09
C VAL A 15 -9.77 -4.41 -2.29
N PHE A 16 -9.08 -4.01 -1.23
CA PHE A 16 -7.90 -4.59 -0.65
C PHE A 16 -6.59 -4.58 -1.45
N MET A 17 -5.79 -3.55 -1.14
CA MET A 17 -4.33 -3.66 -1.03
C MET A 17 -3.88 -4.55 0.14
N GLU A 18 -4.77 -5.31 0.78
CA GLU A 18 -4.39 -6.32 1.80
C GLU A 18 -3.78 -7.59 1.19
N GLN A 19 -3.85 -7.76 -0.14
CA GLN A 19 -3.25 -8.90 -0.82
C GLN A 19 -1.73 -8.77 -1.06
N ASN A 20 -1.13 -7.60 -0.79
CA ASN A 20 0.29 -7.35 -1.06
C ASN A 20 1.07 -7.22 0.24
N GLN A 21 1.89 -8.21 0.54
CA GLN A 21 2.95 -8.13 1.54
C GLN A 21 4.30 -8.07 0.82
N ASP A 22 5.19 -7.20 1.27
CA ASP A 22 6.59 -7.12 0.82
C ASP A 22 7.45 -8.34 1.23
N TRP A 23 6.83 -9.36 1.84
CA TRP A 23 7.46 -10.55 2.40
C TRP A 23 8.61 -10.28 3.37
N ALA A 24 8.56 -9.16 4.10
CA ALA A 24 9.39 -9.00 5.28
C ALA A 24 9.23 -10.23 6.20
N PRO A 25 10.24 -10.64 6.99
CA PRO A 25 10.20 -11.89 7.74
C PRO A 25 8.95 -12.08 8.61
N THR A 26 8.44 -10.99 9.19
CA THR A 26 7.20 -10.98 9.99
C THR A 26 5.93 -11.20 9.16
N HIS A 27 5.94 -10.88 7.87
CA HIS A 27 4.80 -11.05 6.95
C HIS A 27 4.80 -12.45 6.29
N SER A 28 5.95 -13.12 6.28
CA SER A 28 6.10 -14.51 5.80
C SER A 28 5.93 -15.57 6.88
N ALA A 29 5.67 -15.17 8.13
CA ALA A 29 5.49 -16.11 9.22
C ALA A 29 4.21 -16.94 9.02
N GLU A 30 4.26 -18.24 9.33
CA GLU A 30 3.12 -19.16 9.17
C GLU A 30 1.88 -18.66 9.93
N SER A 31 2.08 -18.16 11.15
CA SER A 31 1.00 -17.58 11.96
C SER A 31 0.37 -16.35 11.32
N THR A 32 1.14 -15.53 10.60
CA THR A 32 0.63 -14.35 9.89
C THR A 32 -0.11 -14.75 8.63
N ILE A 33 0.45 -15.69 7.85
CA ILE A 33 -0.18 -16.20 6.62
C ILE A 33 -1.52 -16.85 6.96
N ALA A 34 -1.60 -17.68 8.02
CA ALA A 34 -2.84 -18.33 8.43
C ALA A 34 -3.97 -17.32 8.70
N VAL A 35 -3.65 -16.21 9.39
CA VAL A 35 -4.62 -15.13 9.64
C VAL A 35 -5.01 -14.43 8.34
N CYS A 36 -4.07 -14.20 7.43
CA CYS A 36 -4.35 -13.58 6.14
C CYS A 36 -5.25 -14.45 5.25
N GLU A 37 -5.01 -15.75 5.20
CA GLU A 37 -5.84 -16.71 4.46
C GLU A 37 -7.27 -16.80 5.03
N GLU A 38 -7.42 -16.71 6.35
CA GLU A 38 -8.72 -16.70 7.03
C GLU A 38 -9.52 -15.42 6.75
N LEU A 39 -8.87 -14.25 6.88
CA LEU A 39 -9.55 -12.96 6.82
C LEU A 39 -9.73 -12.42 5.41
N PHE A 40 -8.86 -12.79 4.46
CA PHE A 40 -8.77 -12.16 3.14
C PHE A 40 -8.87 -13.19 2.00
N PRO A 41 -10.10 -13.54 1.57
CA PRO A 41 -10.30 -14.37 0.39
C PRO A 41 -9.61 -13.78 -0.84
N GLY A 42 -8.62 -14.49 -1.38
CA GLY A 42 -7.81 -14.04 -2.51
C GLY A 42 -6.44 -13.45 -2.14
N PHE A 43 -6.00 -13.57 -0.89
CA PHE A 43 -4.62 -13.30 -0.47
C PHE A 43 -3.59 -13.89 -1.45
N TRP A 44 -2.65 -13.06 -1.91
CA TRP A 44 -1.55 -13.53 -2.74
C TRP A 44 -0.44 -14.08 -1.87
N SER A 45 -0.17 -15.37 -2.00
CA SER A 45 0.96 -16.01 -1.33
C SER A 45 2.29 -15.55 -1.91
N ARG A 46 3.38 -15.97 -1.26
CA ARG A 46 4.75 -15.62 -1.64
C ARG A 46 5.11 -15.95 -3.07
N ASP A 47 4.45 -16.96 -3.62
CA ASP A 47 4.70 -17.43 -4.97
C ASP A 47 4.10 -16.52 -6.05
N ILE A 48 3.18 -15.63 -5.67
CA ILE A 48 2.48 -14.72 -6.59
C ILE A 48 3.14 -13.34 -6.59
N TRP A 49 3.47 -12.80 -5.41
CA TRP A 49 3.97 -11.43 -5.31
C TRP A 49 5.49 -11.33 -5.45
N PRO A 50 6.01 -10.54 -6.42
CA PRO A 50 7.45 -10.42 -6.64
C PRO A 50 8.16 -9.68 -5.49
N SER A 51 9.35 -10.15 -5.14
CA SER A 51 10.21 -9.45 -4.18
C SER A 51 10.67 -8.09 -4.72
N ASN A 52 10.98 -7.14 -3.83
CA ASN A 52 11.53 -5.81 -4.17
C ASN A 52 10.70 -5.04 -5.21
N SER A 53 9.37 -5.06 -5.10
CA SER A 53 8.46 -4.43 -6.08
C SER A 53 7.62 -3.28 -5.49
N PRO A 54 8.25 -2.22 -4.93
CA PRO A 54 7.51 -1.06 -4.42
C PRO A 54 6.70 -0.37 -5.52
N ASP A 55 7.19 -0.40 -6.77
CA ASP A 55 6.53 0.17 -7.94
C ASP A 55 5.18 -0.49 -8.26
N LEU A 56 4.88 -1.65 -7.66
CA LEU A 56 3.61 -2.37 -7.77
C LEU A 56 2.75 -2.23 -6.52
N ASN A 57 3.30 -1.80 -5.39
CA ASN A 57 2.55 -1.61 -4.14
C ASN A 57 1.95 -0.20 -4.10
N PRO A 58 0.61 -0.03 -4.10
CA PRO A 58 0.04 1.31 -4.14
C PRO A 58 0.23 2.12 -2.87
N MET A 59 0.50 1.46 -1.74
CA MET A 59 0.96 2.15 -0.54
C MET A 59 2.28 2.88 -0.82
N ASP A 60 3.22 2.21 -1.47
CA ASP A 60 4.56 2.73 -1.78
C ASP A 60 4.56 3.72 -2.93
N TYR A 61 3.95 3.38 -4.06
CA TYR A 61 4.01 4.26 -5.24
C TYR A 61 3.09 5.48 -5.16
N SER A 62 2.16 5.57 -4.19
CA SER A 62 1.26 6.73 -4.09
C SER A 62 0.88 7.15 -2.69
N VAL A 63 0.32 6.28 -1.85
CA VAL A 63 -0.29 6.71 -0.57
C VAL A 63 0.74 7.39 0.34
N TRP A 64 1.92 6.80 0.48
CA TRP A 64 2.99 7.40 1.28
C TRP A 64 3.45 8.74 0.71
N SER A 65 3.57 8.87 -0.61
CA SER A 65 3.94 10.15 -1.24
C SER A 65 2.90 11.24 -0.98
N ILE A 66 1.59 10.92 -1.09
CA ILE A 66 0.52 11.88 -0.77
C ILE A 66 0.63 12.34 0.68
N MET A 67 0.82 11.40 1.61
CA MET A 67 0.93 11.74 3.03
C MET A 67 2.17 12.56 3.34
N GLU A 68 3.31 12.17 2.79
CA GLU A 68 4.60 12.83 2.97
C GLU A 68 4.58 14.26 2.41
N GLN A 69 4.02 14.48 1.22
CA GLN A 69 3.89 15.81 0.62
C GLN A 69 3.13 16.79 1.53
N LYS A 70 2.12 16.31 2.24
CA LYS A 70 1.33 17.14 3.17
C LYS A 70 2.09 17.50 4.44
N ILE A 71 2.78 16.52 5.04
CA ILE A 71 3.36 16.68 6.39
C ILE A 71 4.80 17.18 6.37
N SER A 72 5.56 16.94 5.30
CA SER A 72 7.00 17.25 5.21
C SER A 72 7.33 18.74 5.26
N THR A 73 6.35 19.61 4.97
CA THR A 73 6.52 21.07 5.02
C THR A 73 6.46 21.65 6.43
N THR A 74 6.04 20.85 7.42
CA THR A 74 5.85 21.28 8.81
C THR A 74 6.83 20.55 9.73
N ARG A 75 7.46 21.30 10.65
CA ARG A 75 8.25 20.69 11.73
C ARG A 75 7.36 20.41 12.93
N TYR A 76 7.32 19.16 13.36
CA TYR A 76 6.59 18.73 14.55
C TYR A 76 7.54 18.68 15.75
N ALA A 77 7.09 19.20 16.90
CA ALA A 77 7.91 19.26 18.12
C ALA A 77 7.81 17.97 18.96
N THR A 78 6.72 17.20 18.79
CA THR A 78 6.50 15.95 19.51
C THR A 78 5.99 14.84 18.59
N VAL A 79 6.10 13.59 19.05
CA VAL A 79 5.60 12.42 18.34
C VAL A 79 4.08 12.47 18.21
N GLU A 80 3.36 12.95 19.22
CA GLU A 80 1.90 13.06 19.23
C GLU A 80 1.40 14.05 18.17
N GLN A 81 2.13 15.15 17.96
CA GLN A 81 1.83 16.10 16.90
C GLN A 81 2.02 15.47 15.52
N LEU A 82 3.11 14.71 15.33
CA LEU A 82 3.37 13.99 14.08
C LEU A 82 2.30 12.91 13.82
N ILE A 83 1.94 12.12 14.82
CA ILE A 83 0.87 11.11 14.73
C ILE A 83 -0.45 11.79 14.34
N SER A 84 -0.80 12.89 14.99
CA SER A 84 -2.04 13.63 14.70
C SER A 84 -2.06 14.17 13.26
N ALA A 85 -0.92 14.62 12.74
CA ALA A 85 -0.79 15.08 11.37
C ALA A 85 -0.88 13.93 10.36
N LEU A 86 -0.26 12.78 10.66
CA LEU A 86 -0.36 11.57 9.85
C LEU A 86 -1.80 11.06 9.75
N LEU A 87 -2.52 10.98 10.87
CA LEU A 87 -3.93 10.56 10.90
C LEU A 87 -4.82 11.51 10.09
N ARG A 88 -4.63 12.83 10.24
CA ARG A 88 -5.37 13.80 9.44
C ARG A 88 -5.05 13.66 7.94
N SER A 89 -3.78 13.50 7.61
CA SER A 89 -3.32 13.33 6.22
C SER A 89 -3.96 12.11 5.56
N TRP A 90 -4.08 11.02 6.32
CA TRP A 90 -4.77 9.79 5.94
C TRP A 90 -6.28 10.01 5.72
N ASP A 91 -6.96 10.63 6.69
CA ASP A 91 -8.41 10.88 6.62
C ASP A 91 -8.82 11.81 5.47
N GLU A 92 -7.91 12.66 5.02
CA GLU A 92 -8.10 13.55 3.88
C GLU A 92 -7.88 12.86 2.51
N ILE A 93 -7.41 11.61 2.47
CA ILE A 93 -7.31 10.86 1.21
C ILE A 93 -8.73 10.51 0.76
N THR A 94 -9.13 11.07 -0.36
CA THR A 94 -10.49 10.93 -0.89
C THR A 94 -10.71 9.56 -1.54
N ALA A 95 -11.96 9.13 -1.62
CA ALA A 95 -12.33 7.90 -2.32
C ALA A 95 -11.94 7.96 -3.81
N GLU A 96 -12.02 9.14 -4.42
CA GLU A 96 -11.62 9.41 -5.80
C GLU A 96 -10.11 9.24 -6.01
N GLN A 97 -9.29 9.72 -5.06
CA GLN A 97 -7.85 9.47 -5.08
C GLN A 97 -7.55 7.98 -4.95
N CYS A 98 -8.19 7.29 -4.01
CA CYS A 98 -8.04 5.84 -3.85
C CYS A 98 -8.42 5.07 -5.12
N ALA A 99 -9.54 5.41 -5.76
CA ALA A 99 -9.96 4.80 -7.03
C ALA A 99 -8.95 5.04 -8.15
N THR A 100 -8.38 6.25 -8.21
CA THR A 100 -7.34 6.60 -9.19
C THR A 100 -6.07 5.77 -8.97
N ILE A 101 -5.61 5.67 -7.72
CA ILE A 101 -4.43 4.87 -7.33
C ILE A 101 -4.62 3.41 -7.77
N ILE A 102 -5.75 2.79 -7.41
CA ILE A 102 -6.04 1.40 -7.79
C ILE A 102 -6.12 1.23 -9.31
N SER A 103 -6.70 2.20 -10.02
CA SER A 103 -6.80 2.14 -11.49
C SER A 103 -5.44 2.19 -12.21
N ASP A 104 -4.39 2.68 -11.54
CA ASP A 104 -3.02 2.74 -12.08
C ASP A 104 -2.28 1.39 -11.98
N PHE A 105 -2.70 0.52 -11.06
CA PHE A 105 -2.05 -0.78 -10.83
C PHE A 105 -1.96 -1.66 -12.11
N PRO A 106 -3.02 -1.85 -12.92
CA PRO A 106 -2.92 -2.57 -14.19
C PRO A 106 -1.98 -1.91 -15.21
N LYS A 107 -1.84 -0.57 -15.21
CA LYS A 107 -0.88 0.13 -16.08
C LYS A 107 0.55 -0.21 -15.64
N ARG A 108 0.84 -0.14 -14.34
CA ARG A 108 2.15 -0.49 -13.76
C ARG A 108 2.52 -1.95 -14.01
N LEU A 109 1.57 -2.89 -13.87
CA LEU A 109 1.80 -4.29 -14.22
C LEU A 109 2.19 -4.48 -15.69
N ARG A 110 1.51 -3.82 -16.64
CA ARG A 110 1.89 -3.89 -18.06
C ARG A 110 3.30 -3.36 -18.31
N LYS A 111 3.69 -2.29 -17.61
CA LYS A 111 5.05 -1.72 -17.69
C LYS A 111 6.10 -2.64 -17.10
N CYS A 112 5.80 -3.32 -15.99
CA CYS A 112 6.65 -4.38 -15.45
C CYS A 112 6.86 -5.52 -16.46
N ILE A 113 5.80 -5.95 -17.15
CA ILE A 113 5.88 -6.99 -18.20
C ILE A 113 6.72 -6.50 -19.39
N GLU A 114 6.52 -5.26 -19.86
CA GLU A 114 7.31 -4.64 -20.93
C GLU A 114 8.80 -4.59 -20.56
N ALA A 115 9.10 -4.27 -19.30
CA ALA A 115 10.44 -4.27 -18.73
C ALA A 115 10.96 -5.68 -18.37
N LYS A 116 10.20 -6.75 -18.64
CA LYS A 116 10.54 -8.14 -18.30
C LYS A 116 10.91 -8.34 -16.82
N GLY A 117 10.19 -7.66 -15.93
CA GLY A 117 10.44 -7.68 -14.48
C GLY A 117 11.52 -6.71 -14.00
N GLY A 118 12.11 -5.91 -14.89
CA GLY A 118 13.00 -4.81 -14.51
C GLY A 118 12.25 -3.56 -14.03
N ASN A 119 12.99 -2.59 -13.48
CA ASN A 119 12.43 -1.29 -13.06
C ASN A 119 11.78 -0.58 -14.24
N PHE A 120 10.62 0.04 -14.00
CA PHE A 120 9.80 0.59 -15.08
C PHE A 120 9.27 2.00 -14.80
N GLU A 121 9.62 2.64 -13.68
CA GLU A 121 9.16 4.00 -13.39
C GLU A 121 9.53 5.02 -14.48
N HIS A 122 10.70 4.84 -15.11
CA HIS A 122 11.14 5.67 -16.25
C HIS A 122 10.28 5.52 -17.52
N LEU A 123 9.31 4.59 -17.52
CA LEU A 123 8.37 4.31 -18.61
C LEU A 123 6.93 4.74 -18.30
N LEU A 124 6.67 5.31 -17.11
CA LEU A 124 5.33 5.66 -16.61
C LEU A 124 4.81 7.02 -17.09
#